data_AF-A0A6I7X6M1-F1
#
_entry.id   AF-A0A6I7X6M1-F1
#
_cell.length_a   1.000
_cell.length_b   1.000
_cell.length_c   1.000
_cell.angle_alpha   90.00
_cell.angle_beta   90.00
_cell.angle_gamma   90.00
#
_symmetry.space_group_name_H-M   'P 1'
#
loop_
_entity.id
_entity.type
_entity.pdbx_description
1 polymer ?
#
loop_
_entity_poly.entity_id
_entity_poly.type
_entity_poly.pdbx_seq_one_letter_code
_entity_poly.pdbx_strand_id
1 'polypeptide(L)' 'ERTKDGLASARARASGRQGGASYKMTHAKLRLAAAAMGKPETKVSDLCKEIGITRQTLYRYVAPDGALRESGKKVLKKS' A
#
# COMPACT_ATOMS: atom_id res chain seq x y z
N GLU A 1 0.28 37.34 -10.99
CA GLU A 1 0.16 35.86 -11.17
C GLU A 1 1.52 35.15 -11.11
N ARG A 2 1.79 34.27 -10.13
CA ARG A 2 3.04 33.48 -10.03
C ARG A 2 2.83 32.12 -9.34
N THR A 3 1.79 31.38 -9.73
CA THR A 3 1.44 30.11 -9.04
C THR A 3 1.30 28.92 -9.99
N LYS A 4 1.25 29.15 -11.31
CA LYS A 4 1.01 28.09 -12.29
C LYS A 4 2.30 27.43 -12.80
N ASP A 5 3.41 28.17 -12.84
CA ASP A 5 4.66 27.71 -13.50
C ASP A 5 5.58 26.84 -12.64
N GLY A 6 5.54 26.99 -11.31
CA GLY A 6 6.36 26.18 -10.40
C GLY A 6 5.97 24.69 -10.36
N LEU A 7 4.69 24.40 -10.64
CA LEU A 7 4.14 23.05 -10.62
C LEU A 7 4.57 22.23 -11.84
N ALA A 8 4.72 22.85 -13.01
CA ALA A 8 5.15 22.17 -14.23
C ALA A 8 6.62 21.72 -14.14
N SER A 9 7.49 22.56 -13.57
CA SER A 9 8.91 22.24 -13.38
C SER A 9 9.17 21.15 -12.33
N ALA A 10 8.31 21.05 -11.31
CA ALA A 10 8.35 19.95 -10.34
C ALA A 10 7.85 18.62 -10.96
N ARG A 11 6.89 18.69 -11.90
CA ARG A 11 6.38 17.52 -12.65
C ARG A 11 7.43 16.97 -13.62
N ALA A 12 8.24 17.82 -14.25
CA ALA A 12 9.25 17.39 -15.23
C ALA A 12 10.45 16.65 -14.60
N ARG A 13 10.82 16.95 -13.34
CA ARG A 13 11.88 16.22 -12.61
C ARG A 13 11.38 14.96 -11.90
N ALA A 14 10.07 14.80 -11.76
CA ALA A 14 9.43 13.63 -11.15
C ALA A 14 8.82 12.73 -12.22
N SER A 15 9.64 12.26 -13.16
CA SER A 15 9.26 11.22 -14.12
C SER A 15 8.79 9.97 -13.38
N GLY A 16 7.48 9.86 -13.14
CA GLY A 16 6.82 8.64 -12.67
C GLY A 16 5.88 8.78 -11.47
N ARG A 17 5.74 9.94 -10.82
CA ARG A 17 4.87 10.03 -9.62
C ARG A 17 3.54 10.68 -9.94
N GLN A 18 2.53 9.86 -10.23
CA GLN A 18 1.13 10.27 -10.26
C GLN A 18 0.79 10.96 -8.94
N GLY A 19 0.58 12.29 -9.00
CA GLY A 19 0.24 13.13 -7.86
C GLY A 19 -1.16 12.79 -7.33
N GLY A 20 -1.19 11.97 -6.29
CA GLY A 20 -2.37 11.65 -5.49
C GLY A 20 -1.94 11.14 -4.12
N ALA A 21 -2.87 11.11 -3.15
CA ALA A 21 -2.60 10.51 -1.84
C ALA A 21 -2.08 9.08 -2.04
N SER A 22 -0.95 8.75 -1.39
CA SER A 22 -0.37 7.42 -1.43
C SER A 22 -1.45 6.38 -1.08
N TYR A 23 -1.65 5.41 -1.96
CA TYR A 23 -2.68 4.40 -1.76
C TYR A 23 -2.42 3.69 -0.42
N LYS A 24 -3.46 3.56 0.42
CA LYS A 24 -3.33 3.01 1.79
C LYS A 24 -2.64 1.64 1.81
N MET A 25 -2.67 0.89 0.70
CA MET A 25 -2.04 -0.43 0.56
C MET A 25 -1.18 -0.55 -0.72
N THR A 26 0.14 -0.38 -0.61
CA THR A 26 1.05 -0.55 -1.75
C THR A 26 1.39 -2.02 -2.01
N HIS A 27 1.95 -2.35 -3.18
CA HIS A 27 2.38 -3.72 -3.50
C HIS A 27 3.40 -4.24 -2.48
N ALA A 28 4.34 -3.40 -2.05
CA ALA A 28 5.34 -3.74 -1.04
C ALA A 28 4.69 -4.10 0.30
N LYS A 29 3.78 -3.25 0.79
CA LYS A 29 3.03 -3.51 2.04
C LYS A 29 2.21 -4.79 1.94
N LEU A 30 1.61 -5.04 0.78
CA LEU A 30 0.77 -6.22 0.55
C LEU A 30 1.58 -7.52 0.57
N ARG A 31 2.75 -7.54 -0.07
CA ARG A 31 3.65 -8.70 -0.05
C ARG A 31 4.15 -9.00 1.35
N LEU A 32 4.58 -7.97 2.08
CA LEU A 32 5.02 -8.11 3.48
C LEU A 32 3.88 -8.63 4.36
N ALA A 33 2.70 -8.01 4.26
CA ALA A 33 1.53 -8.42 5.01
C ALA A 33 1.11 -9.88 4.74
N ALA A 34 1.09 -10.32 3.48
CA ALA A 34 0.77 -11.71 3.12
C ALA A 34 1.78 -12.70 3.70
N ALA A 35 3.08 -12.38 3.62
CA ALA A 35 4.14 -13.23 4.17
C ALA A 35 4.11 -13.30 5.71
N ALA A 36 3.75 -12.20 6.38
CA ALA A 36 3.65 -12.16 7.83
C ALA A 36 2.40 -12.89 8.33
N MET A 37 1.24 -12.70 7.70
CA MET A 37 -0.03 -13.31 8.11
C MET A 37 -0.02 -14.84 8.00
N GLY A 38 0.76 -15.42 7.08
CA GLY A 38 0.93 -16.88 6.99
C GLY A 38 1.74 -17.50 8.13
N LYS A 39 2.32 -16.70 9.04
CA LYS A 39 3.05 -17.19 10.21
C LYS A 39 2.16 -17.10 11.46
N PRO A 40 1.96 -18.20 12.21
CA PRO A 40 1.07 -18.23 13.38
C PRO A 40 1.57 -17.35 14.54
N GLU A 41 2.86 -17.04 14.59
CA GLU A 41 3.48 -16.18 15.62
C GLU A 41 3.25 -14.68 15.37
N THR A 42 2.69 -14.30 14.21
CA THR A 42 2.55 -12.89 13.83
C THR A 42 1.48 -12.19 14.64
N LYS A 43 1.91 -11.18 15.40
CA LYS A 43 0.98 -10.25 16.07
C LYS A 43 0.45 -9.23 15.06
N VAL A 44 -0.79 -9.44 14.61
CA VAL A 44 -1.49 -8.56 13.65
C VAL A 44 -1.46 -7.09 14.05
N SER A 45 -1.54 -6.80 15.35
CA SER A 45 -1.48 -5.43 15.89
C SER A 45 -0.15 -4.75 15.61
N ASP A 46 0.96 -5.45 15.85
CA ASP A 46 2.31 -4.92 15.64
C ASP A 46 2.63 -4.84 14.15
N LEU A 47 2.24 -5.86 13.37
CA LEU A 47 2.33 -5.83 11.91
C LEU A 47 1.65 -4.59 11.32
N CYS A 48 0.42 -4.29 11.77
CA CYS A 48 -0.34 -3.11 11.33
C CYS A 48 0.37 -1.79 11.68
N LYS A 49 0.94 -1.70 12.89
CA LYS A 49 1.69 -0.51 13.33
C LYS A 49 2.95 -0.31 12.49
N GLU A 50 3.71 -1.38 12.25
CA GLU A 50 4.96 -1.34 11.50
C GLU A 50 4.75 -0.91 10.04
N ILE A 51 3.77 -1.50 9.35
CA ILE A 51 3.47 -1.15 7.95
C ILE A 51 2.60 0.11 7.82
N GLY A 52 2.17 0.70 8.93
CA GLY A 52 1.37 1.92 8.98
C GLY A 52 0.00 1.75 8.32
N ILE A 53 -0.70 0.64 8.58
CA ILE A 53 -2.09 0.43 8.16
C ILE A 53 -2.95 0.02 9.34
N THR A 54 -4.26 0.10 9.15
CA THR A 54 -5.23 -0.38 10.16
C THR A 54 -5.57 -1.85 9.92
N ARG A 55 -6.02 -2.56 10.97
CA ARG A 55 -6.46 -3.96 10.84
C ARG A 55 -7.58 -4.13 9.80
N GLN A 56 -8.50 -3.17 9.73
CA GLN A 56 -9.56 -3.13 8.70
C GLN A 56 -8.97 -3.09 7.27
N THR A 57 -7.89 -2.33 7.06
CA THR A 57 -7.20 -2.30 5.78
C THR A 57 -6.57 -3.66 5.55
N LEU A 58 -5.80 -4.18 6.48
CA LEU A 58 -5.15 -5.49 6.35
C LEU A 58 -6.13 -6.59 5.95
N TYR A 59 -7.23 -6.77 6.68
CA TYR A 59 -8.22 -7.82 6.43
C TYR A 59 -9.05 -7.61 5.15
N ARG A 60 -9.07 -6.40 4.59
CA ARG A 60 -9.66 -6.17 3.27
C ARG A 60 -8.81 -6.79 2.16
N TYR A 61 -7.48 -6.81 2.31
CA TYR A 61 -6.56 -7.27 1.27
C TYR A 61 -5.98 -8.68 1.53
N VAL A 62 -5.84 -9.09 2.78
CA VAL A 62 -5.18 -10.34 3.20
C VAL A 62 -6.07 -11.12 4.18
N ALA A 63 -6.21 -12.42 3.97
CA ALA A 63 -6.91 -13.34 4.84
C ALA A 63 -6.05 -13.71 6.07
N PRO A 64 -6.65 -14.20 7.19
CA PRO A 64 -5.89 -14.62 8.37
C PRO A 64 -4.85 -15.70 8.11
N ASP A 65 -5.01 -16.52 7.06
CA ASP A 65 -4.05 -17.54 6.63
C ASP A 65 -2.90 -16.99 5.74
N GLY A 66 -2.92 -15.71 5.41
CA GLY A 66 -1.96 -15.07 4.50
C GLY A 66 -2.38 -15.04 3.03
N ALA A 67 -3.47 -15.71 2.62
CA ALA A 67 -3.96 -15.62 1.25
C ALA A 67 -4.44 -14.20 0.88
N LEU A 68 -4.23 -13.83 -0.38
CA LEU A 68 -4.69 -12.56 -0.92
C LEU A 68 -6.17 -12.62 -1.26
N ARG A 69 -6.93 -11.67 -0.71
CA ARG A 69 -8.33 -11.43 -1.07
C ARG A 69 -8.42 -10.70 -2.41
N GLU A 70 -9.64 -10.62 -2.95
CA GLU A 70 -9.91 -9.95 -4.23
C GLU A 70 -9.37 -8.52 -4.30
N SER A 71 -9.46 -7.75 -3.20
CA SER A 71 -8.84 -6.42 -3.13
C SER A 71 -7.32 -6.48 -3.21
N GLY A 72 -6.67 -7.46 -2.58
CA GLY A 72 -5.23 -7.70 -2.65
C GLY A 72 -4.77 -8.04 -4.06
N LYS A 73 -5.48 -8.95 -4.73
CA LYS A 73 -5.20 -9.33 -6.12
C LYS A 73 -5.34 -8.13 -7.08
N LYS A 74 -6.35 -7.27 -6.89
CA LYS A 74 -6.54 -6.05 -7.69
C LYS A 74 -5.38 -5.07 -7.55
N VAL A 75 -4.78 -4.96 -6.37
CA VAL A 75 -3.57 -4.16 -6.17
C VAL A 75 -2.45 -4.77 -7.01
N LEU A 76 -2.12 -6.05 -6.84
CA LEU A 76 -1.02 -6.69 -7.59
C LEU A 76 -1.19 -6.67 -9.12
N LYS A 77 -2.42 -6.78 -9.62
CA LYS A 77 -2.72 -6.76 -11.06
C LYS A 77 -2.52 -5.39 -11.70
N LYS A 78 -2.58 -4.31 -10.91
CA LYS A 78 -2.40 -2.93 -11.37
C LYS A 78 -0.91 -2.59 -11.40
N SER A 79 -0.16 -3.27 -12.27
CA SER A 79 1.23 -2.90 -12.63
C SER A 79 1.22 -1.98 -13.85
#